data_AF-A0A7C2BSL0-F1
#
_entry.id   AF-A0A7C2BSL0-F1
#
_cell.length_a   1.000
_cell.length_b   1.000
_cell.length_c   1.000
_cell.angle_alpha   90.00
_cell.angle_beta   90.00
_cell.angle_gamma   90.00
#
_symmetry.space_group_name_H-M   'P 1'
#
loop_
_entity.id
_entity.type
_entity.pdbx_description
1 polymer ?
#
loop_
_entity_poly.entity_id
_entity_poly.type
_entity_poly.pdbx_seq_one_letter_code
_entity_poly.pdbx_strand_id
1 'polypeptide(L)'
;MKHYAVIFKPDCREITIHSGASILEAAAQVGIILNSTCGGIGTCNKCAVLVGDKRKKVQACQYLVESDLTVTIPAESRFYEQQILQHGIDREFDIAPHIHERIPELNEKAHAVYGVAVDIGTTSIVAKLIDLADGICRATASAANPQIQYGDDVISRISYASASADGQANLHRTIIDCLNTLIGQLCE
;
A
#
# COMPACT_ATOMS: atom_id res chain seq x y z
N MET A 1 12.63 20.63 -21.37
CA MET A 1 12.50 20.86 -19.91
C MET A 1 13.84 20.58 -19.25
N LYS A 2 14.25 21.41 -18.28
CA LYS A 2 15.46 21.13 -17.49
C LYS A 2 15.18 19.98 -16.54
N HIS A 3 16.18 19.13 -16.32
CA HIS A 3 16.12 18.05 -15.34
C HIS A 3 17.23 18.27 -14.32
N TYR A 4 16.99 17.81 -13.09
CA TYR A 4 17.90 17.95 -11.96
C TYR A 4 18.07 16.60 -11.26
N ALA A 5 19.26 16.39 -10.71
CA ALA A 5 19.60 15.22 -9.93
C ALA A 5 19.17 15.40 -8.46
N VAL A 6 18.45 14.41 -7.94
CA VAL A 6 18.01 14.35 -6.55
C VAL A 6 18.57 13.10 -5.90
N ILE A 7 19.36 13.28 -4.84
CA ILE A 7 19.98 12.18 -4.10
C ILE A 7 19.31 12.04 -2.73
N PHE A 8 18.79 10.86 -2.43
CA PHE A 8 18.12 10.53 -1.18
C PHE A 8 19.03 9.76 -0.21
N LYS A 9 19.18 10.29 0.99
CA LYS A 9 19.92 9.67 2.10
C LYS A 9 18.95 9.27 3.23
N PRO A 10 19.24 8.20 4.00
CA PRO A 10 20.40 7.29 3.91
C PRO A 10 20.38 6.20 2.81
N ASP A 11 19.32 6.04 2.01
CA ASP A 11 19.19 4.90 1.08
C ASP A 11 20.13 4.93 -0.14
N CYS A 12 20.87 6.03 -0.34
CA CYS A 12 21.75 6.27 -1.48
C CYS A 12 21.04 6.08 -2.83
N ARG A 13 19.75 6.40 -2.91
CA ARG A 13 18.97 6.38 -4.15
C ARG A 13 19.08 7.71 -4.87
N GLU A 14 19.19 7.68 -6.18
CA GLU A 14 19.32 8.87 -7.02
C GLU A 14 18.31 8.83 -8.17
N ILE A 15 17.80 10.00 -8.54
CA ILE A 15 16.92 10.16 -9.69
C ILE A 15 17.16 11.48 -10.40
N THR A 16 16.93 11.49 -11.70
CA THR A 16 16.85 12.70 -12.52
C THR A 16 15.38 13.02 -12.77
N ILE A 17 14.90 14.17 -12.30
CA ILE A 17 13.50 14.58 -12.43
C ILE A 17 13.38 15.96 -13.07
N HIS A 18 12.27 16.24 -13.74
CA HIS A 18 12.03 17.52 -14.38
C HIS A 18 11.89 18.66 -13.36
N SER A 19 12.32 19.86 -13.75
CA SER A 19 12.13 21.09 -12.98
C SER A 19 10.65 21.30 -12.64
N GLY A 20 10.36 21.60 -11.38
CA GLY A 20 9.00 21.83 -10.90
C GLY A 20 8.29 20.59 -10.35
N ALA A 21 8.88 19.39 -10.44
CA ALA A 21 8.38 18.23 -9.72
C ALA A 21 8.59 18.39 -8.20
N SER A 22 7.73 17.77 -7.40
CA SER A 22 7.89 17.81 -5.93
C SER A 22 8.92 16.80 -5.44
N ILE A 23 9.51 17.05 -4.26
CA ILE A 23 10.38 16.04 -3.61
C ILE A 23 9.58 14.75 -3.30
N LEU A 24 8.30 14.87 -2.95
CA LEU A 24 7.43 13.71 -2.70
C LEU A 24 7.32 12.82 -3.94
N GLU A 25 7.11 13.41 -5.12
CA GLU A 25 7.07 12.69 -6.40
C GLU A 25 8.41 12.02 -6.72
N ALA A 26 9.51 12.75 -6.54
CA ALA A 26 10.87 12.21 -6.76
C ALA A 26 11.16 11.03 -5.83
N ALA A 27 10.76 11.12 -4.56
CA ALA A 27 10.93 10.04 -3.59
C ALA A 27 10.09 8.80 -3.97
N ALA A 28 8.84 9.00 -4.41
CA ALA A 28 7.96 7.93 -4.85
C ALA A 28 8.51 7.18 -6.07
N GLN A 29 9.07 7.89 -7.05
CA GLN A 29 9.66 7.27 -8.26
C GLN A 29 10.89 6.41 -7.96
N VAL A 30 11.62 6.72 -6.89
CA VAL A 30 12.72 5.86 -6.41
C VAL A 30 12.26 4.85 -5.37
N GLY A 31 10.96 4.66 -5.14
CA GLY A 31 10.42 3.68 -4.20
C GLY A 31 10.65 4.02 -2.72
N ILE A 32 10.80 5.30 -2.37
CA ILE A 32 10.82 5.77 -0.99
C ILE A 32 9.48 6.41 -0.66
N ILE A 33 8.70 5.74 0.18
CA ILE A 33 7.36 6.20 0.56
C ILE A 33 7.47 7.09 1.79
N LEU A 34 7.02 8.34 1.65
CA LEU A 34 6.95 9.30 2.75
C LEU A 34 5.54 9.36 3.32
N ASN A 35 5.42 9.72 4.60
CA ASN A 35 4.12 9.94 5.24
C ASN A 35 3.42 11.16 4.65
N SER A 36 2.48 10.96 3.73
CA SER A 36 1.72 12.03 3.06
C SER A 36 0.22 11.97 3.36
N THR A 37 -0.13 11.87 4.64
CA THR A 37 -1.52 11.73 5.15
C THR A 37 -2.51 12.79 4.67
N CYS A 38 -2.01 13.98 4.30
CA CYS A 38 -2.84 15.05 3.71
C CYS A 38 -2.98 14.99 2.18
N GLY A 39 -2.57 13.90 1.52
CA GLY A 39 -2.60 13.78 0.05
C GLY A 39 -1.74 14.82 -0.68
N GLY A 40 -0.73 15.38 -0.01
CA GLY A 40 0.16 16.40 -0.59
C GLY A 40 -0.25 17.86 -0.39
N ILE A 41 -1.39 18.14 0.26
CA ILE A 41 -1.92 19.51 0.50
C ILE A 41 -1.02 20.35 1.42
N GLY A 42 -0.18 19.72 2.25
CA GLY A 42 0.80 20.41 3.12
C GLY A 42 0.30 20.73 4.54
N THR A 43 -0.85 20.20 4.95
CA THR A 43 -1.45 20.48 6.27
C THR A 43 -0.95 19.56 7.38
N CYS A 44 -0.47 18.35 7.06
CA CYS A 44 -0.12 17.34 8.07
C CYS A 44 1.32 17.40 8.60
N ASN A 45 2.25 18.04 7.89
CA ASN A 45 3.69 18.09 8.18
C ASN A 45 4.44 16.73 8.29
N LYS A 46 3.80 15.59 7.98
CA LYS A 46 4.42 14.27 8.17
C LYS A 46 5.47 13.90 7.11
N CYS A 47 5.42 14.51 5.93
CA CYS A 47 6.38 14.30 4.83
C CYS A 47 7.63 15.18 4.93
N ALA A 48 7.96 15.69 6.13
CA ALA A 48 9.03 16.65 6.29
C ALA A 48 10.41 16.02 6.01
N VAL A 49 11.21 16.67 5.17
CA VAL A 49 12.55 16.20 4.79
C VAL A 49 13.57 17.32 5.00
N LEU A 50 14.85 16.97 4.99
CA LEU A 50 15.96 17.92 5.14
C LEU A 50 16.67 18.10 3.80
N VAL A 51 16.77 19.32 3.31
CA VAL A 51 17.39 19.62 2.01
C VAL A 51 18.75 20.32 2.20
N GLY A 52 19.74 19.85 1.44
CA GLY A 52 21.09 20.40 1.33
C GLY A 52 21.95 20.27 2.58
N ASP A 53 23.17 20.81 2.53
CA ASP A 53 24.15 20.70 3.62
C ASP A 53 23.69 21.41 4.90
N LYS A 54 22.88 22.46 4.77
CA LYS A 54 22.29 23.20 5.89
C LYS A 54 21.13 22.45 6.55
N ARG A 55 20.76 21.26 6.05
CA ARG A 55 19.64 20.43 6.54
C ARG A 55 18.35 21.25 6.77
N LYS A 56 17.99 22.10 5.81
CA LYS A 56 16.79 22.92 5.92
C LYS A 56 15.56 22.00 5.90
N LYS A 57 14.75 22.04 6.97
CA LYS A 57 13.51 21.26 7.04
C LYS A 57 12.45 21.87 6.14
N VAL A 58 11.91 21.06 5.22
CA VAL A 58 10.87 21.44 4.25
C VAL A 58 9.83 20.33 4.13
N GLN A 59 8.64 20.63 3.64
CA GLN A 59 7.63 19.62 3.34
C GLN A 59 7.88 19.04 1.94
N ALA A 60 8.08 17.72 1.82
CA ALA A 60 8.41 17.11 0.53
C ALA A 60 7.31 17.31 -0.53
N CYS A 61 6.05 17.39 -0.12
CA CYS A 61 4.92 17.55 -1.04
C CYS A 61 4.73 18.97 -1.60
N GLN A 62 5.34 19.97 -0.98
CA GLN A 62 5.20 21.38 -1.37
C GLN A 62 6.51 21.96 -1.92
N TYR A 63 7.64 21.27 -1.69
CA TYR A 63 8.93 21.73 -2.17
C TYR A 63 9.18 21.26 -3.60
N LEU A 64 9.37 22.21 -4.51
CA LEU A 64 9.63 21.95 -5.92
C LEU A 64 11.12 21.88 -6.23
N VAL A 65 11.51 20.96 -7.09
CA VAL A 65 12.90 20.75 -7.51
C VAL A 65 13.27 21.78 -8.59
N GLU A 66 14.21 22.66 -8.27
CA GLU A 66 14.69 23.73 -9.16
C GLU A 66 16.21 23.68 -9.41
N SER A 67 16.93 22.78 -8.76
CA SER A 67 18.38 22.58 -8.89
C SER A 67 18.76 21.18 -8.41
N ASP A 68 20.00 20.76 -8.63
CA ASP A 68 20.52 19.51 -8.08
C ASP A 68 20.58 19.60 -6.55
N LEU A 69 20.03 18.60 -5.85
CA LEU A 69 19.92 18.66 -4.39
C LEU A 69 20.02 17.29 -3.72
N THR A 70 20.57 17.31 -2.50
CA THR A 70 20.58 16.14 -1.61
C THR A 70 19.46 16.27 -0.58
N VAL A 71 18.63 15.25 -0.48
CA VAL A 71 17.54 15.13 0.49
C VAL A 71 17.92 14.09 1.52
N THR A 72 17.91 14.46 2.80
CA THR A 72 17.98 13.49 3.90
C THR A 72 16.57 13.24 4.40
N ILE A 73 16.16 11.97 4.43
CA ILE A 73 14.85 11.52 4.87
C ILE A 73 14.93 11.07 6.33
N PRO A 74 14.33 11.82 7.28
CA PRO A 74 14.24 11.41 8.68
C PRO A 74 13.44 10.12 8.83
N ALA A 75 13.77 9.32 9.84
CA ALA A 75 13.09 8.06 10.12
C ALA A 75 11.58 8.28 10.30
N GLU A 76 11.18 9.30 11.06
CA GLU A 76 9.79 9.66 11.36
C GLU A 76 8.96 10.05 10.12
N SER A 77 9.61 10.45 9.04
CA SER A 77 8.95 10.84 7.79
C SER A 77 8.83 9.71 6.79
N ARG A 78 9.52 8.58 7.05
CA ARG A 78 9.33 7.35 6.30
C ARG A 78 8.00 6.74 6.66
N PHE A 79 7.28 6.30 5.64
CA PHE A 79 6.22 5.33 5.83
C PHE A 79 6.89 3.98 6.05
N TYR A 80 7.03 3.57 7.32
CA TYR A 80 7.44 2.20 7.62
C TYR A 80 6.29 1.26 7.26
N GLU A 81 6.62 0.14 6.61
CA GLU A 81 5.71 -1.00 6.48
C GLU A 81 5.05 -1.25 7.84
N GLN A 82 3.73 -1.17 7.87
CA GLN A 82 2.99 -1.53 9.06
C GLN A 82 3.27 -3.02 9.34
N GLN A 83 3.74 -3.33 10.55
CA GLN A 83 3.76 -4.72 11.00
C GLN A 83 2.31 -5.16 11.20
N ILE A 84 1.77 -5.84 10.20
CA ILE A 84 0.43 -6.42 10.29
C ILE A 84 0.58 -7.76 11.00
N LEU A 85 -0.15 -7.93 12.10
CA LEU A 85 -0.28 -9.21 12.78
C LEU A 85 -0.82 -10.25 11.80
N GLN A 86 0.05 -11.16 11.35
CA GLN A 86 -0.31 -12.30 10.49
C GLN A 86 -0.84 -13.49 11.29
N HIS A 87 -0.58 -13.51 12.59
CA HIS A 87 -0.96 -14.60 13.50
C HIS A 87 -2.02 -14.08 14.49
N GLY A 88 -3.13 -14.80 14.57
CA GLY A 88 -4.22 -14.56 15.51
C GLY A 88 -4.43 -15.76 16.43
N ILE A 89 -5.46 -15.71 17.26
CA ILE A 89 -5.86 -16.88 18.06
C ILE A 89 -6.57 -17.84 17.12
N ASP A 90 -5.92 -18.95 16.78
CA ASP A 90 -6.57 -20.05 16.08
C ASP A 90 -7.57 -20.71 17.02
N ARG A 91 -8.84 -20.67 16.65
CA ARG A 91 -9.88 -21.48 17.27
C ARG A 91 -10.19 -22.61 16.31
N GLU A 92 -10.10 -23.83 16.79
CA GLU A 92 -10.59 -24.99 16.07
C GLU A 92 -12.10 -24.85 15.91
N PHE A 93 -12.53 -24.68 14.67
CA PHE A 93 -13.94 -24.73 14.27
C PHE A 93 -14.07 -25.86 13.26
N ASP A 94 -15.06 -26.74 13.45
CA ASP A 94 -15.49 -27.65 12.39
C ASP A 94 -16.16 -26.80 11.30
N ILE A 95 -15.39 -26.43 10.29
CA ILE A 95 -15.92 -25.78 9.10
C ILE A 95 -16.47 -26.90 8.22
N ALA A 96 -17.78 -26.91 8.02
CA ALA A 96 -18.45 -27.74 7.01
C ALA A 96 -18.79 -26.85 5.81
N PRO A 97 -17.86 -26.62 4.87
CA PRO A 97 -18.10 -25.71 3.76
C PRO A 97 -19.16 -26.30 2.82
N HIS A 98 -20.30 -25.62 2.71
CA HIS A 98 -21.40 -25.97 1.80
C HIS A 98 -21.06 -25.83 0.31
N ILE A 99 -19.79 -25.62 -0.06
CA ILE A 99 -19.37 -25.46 -1.45
C ILE A 99 -19.68 -26.72 -2.28
N HIS A 100 -19.55 -27.90 -1.67
CA HIS A 100 -19.86 -29.20 -2.28
C HIS A 100 -21.35 -29.43 -2.54
N GLU A 101 -22.22 -28.74 -1.78
CA GLU A 101 -23.67 -28.74 -2.01
C GLU A 101 -24.07 -27.75 -3.11
N ARG A 102 -23.34 -26.64 -3.24
CA ARG A 102 -23.65 -25.55 -4.19
C ARG A 102 -23.03 -25.73 -5.57
N ILE A 103 -21.91 -26.45 -5.67
CA ILE A 103 -21.19 -26.72 -6.93
C ILE A 103 -20.85 -28.21 -7.01
N PRO A 104 -21.81 -29.05 -7.46
CA PRO A 104 -21.65 -30.50 -7.47
C PRO A 104 -20.50 -30.99 -8.34
N GLU A 105 -20.09 -30.24 -9.37
CA GLU A 105 -19.00 -30.64 -10.28
C GLU A 105 -17.63 -30.69 -9.57
N LEU A 106 -17.49 -30.04 -8.40
CA LEU A 106 -16.29 -30.13 -7.56
C LEU A 106 -16.13 -31.50 -6.89
N ASN A 107 -17.20 -32.30 -6.79
CA ASN A 107 -17.15 -33.64 -6.21
C ASN A 107 -16.61 -34.69 -7.19
N GLU A 108 -16.63 -34.41 -8.50
CA GLU A 108 -16.26 -35.39 -9.54
C GLU A 108 -14.76 -35.38 -9.88
N LYS A 109 -14.02 -34.35 -9.47
CA LYS A 109 -12.57 -34.26 -9.70
C LYS A 109 -11.85 -34.08 -8.37
N ALA A 110 -10.82 -34.90 -8.13
CA ALA A 110 -9.90 -34.80 -6.99
C ALA A 110 -8.99 -33.56 -7.09
N HIS A 111 -9.57 -32.38 -7.32
CA HIS A 111 -8.87 -31.10 -7.24
C HIS A 111 -9.04 -30.56 -5.83
N ALA A 112 -7.94 -30.20 -5.19
CA ALA A 112 -7.99 -29.49 -3.93
C ALA A 112 -8.71 -28.16 -4.15
N VAL A 113 -9.83 -27.96 -3.45
CA VAL A 113 -10.64 -26.75 -3.54
C VAL A 113 -10.19 -25.82 -2.42
N TYR A 114 -9.71 -24.64 -2.78
CA TYR A 114 -9.30 -23.63 -1.82
C TYR A 114 -10.23 -22.42 -1.87
N GLY A 115 -10.36 -21.75 -0.74
CA GLY A 115 -11.00 -20.45 -0.60
C GLY A 115 -10.03 -19.43 -0.03
N VAL A 116 -10.25 -18.14 -0.31
CA VAL A 116 -9.47 -17.06 0.30
C VAL A 116 -10.41 -16.23 1.17
N ALA A 117 -10.11 -16.16 2.47
CA ALA A 117 -10.77 -15.25 3.39
C ALA A 117 -9.97 -13.95 3.45
N VAL A 118 -10.62 -12.82 3.17
CA VAL A 118 -9.98 -11.50 3.11
C VAL A 118 -10.63 -10.56 4.11
N ASP A 119 -9.82 -9.96 4.99
CA ASP A 119 -10.20 -8.83 5.84
C ASP A 119 -9.60 -7.54 5.26
N ILE A 120 -10.47 -6.60 4.87
CA ILE A 120 -10.09 -5.32 4.27
C ILE A 120 -10.31 -4.22 5.31
N GLY A 121 -9.29 -3.99 6.14
CA GLY A 121 -9.24 -2.84 7.03
C GLY A 121 -8.91 -1.55 6.27
N THR A 122 -9.15 -0.41 6.91
CA THR A 122 -8.77 0.90 6.36
C THR A 122 -7.26 1.02 6.16
N THR A 123 -6.49 0.42 7.05
CA THR A 123 -5.02 0.54 7.09
C THR A 123 -4.30 -0.74 6.69
N SER A 124 -4.92 -1.89 6.93
CA SER A 124 -4.31 -3.21 6.75
C SER A 124 -5.25 -4.14 6.02
N ILE A 125 -4.70 -5.00 5.18
CA ILE A 125 -5.41 -6.08 4.50
C ILE A 125 -4.75 -7.39 4.89
N VAL A 126 -5.56 -8.38 5.25
CA VAL A 126 -5.10 -9.74 5.56
C VAL A 126 -5.86 -10.73 4.70
N ALA A 127 -5.15 -11.65 4.06
CA ALA A 127 -5.71 -12.74 3.28
C ALA A 127 -5.25 -14.09 3.85
N LYS A 128 -6.17 -15.03 3.98
CA LYS A 128 -5.91 -16.40 4.43
C LYS A 128 -6.37 -17.39 3.37
N LEU A 129 -5.48 -18.31 2.99
CA LEU A 129 -5.82 -19.44 2.12
C LEU A 129 -6.38 -20.56 2.99
N ILE A 130 -7.62 -20.97 2.73
CA ILE A 130 -8.32 -22.02 3.46
C ILE A 130 -8.52 -23.20 2.52
N ASP A 131 -8.13 -24.39 2.97
CA ASP A 131 -8.50 -25.63 2.30
C ASP A 131 -9.97 -25.93 2.61
N LEU A 132 -10.80 -26.01 1.57
CA LEU A 132 -12.23 -26.23 1.75
C LEU A 132 -12.57 -27.71 1.94
N ALA A 133 -11.61 -28.63 1.89
CA ALA A 133 -11.85 -30.02 2.25
C ALA A 133 -11.90 -30.21 3.78
N ASP A 134 -11.02 -29.54 4.52
CA ASP A 134 -10.85 -29.70 5.98
C ASP A 134 -11.00 -28.40 6.78
N GLY A 135 -11.15 -27.25 6.12
CA GLY A 135 -11.28 -25.95 6.77
C GLY A 135 -9.96 -25.37 7.28
N ILE A 136 -8.82 -26.01 7.04
CA ILE A 136 -7.54 -25.60 7.62
C ILE A 136 -6.94 -24.43 6.82
N CYS A 137 -6.45 -23.42 7.55
CA CYS A 137 -5.67 -22.33 6.98
C CYS A 137 -4.29 -22.84 6.50
N ARG A 138 -4.03 -22.79 5.20
CA ARG A 138 -2.77 -23.22 4.57
C ARG A 138 -1.71 -22.12 4.53
N ALA A 139 -2.14 -20.87 4.32
CA ALA A 139 -1.22 -19.72 4.23
C ALA A 139 -1.90 -18.44 4.70
N THR A 140 -1.10 -17.47 5.14
CA THR A 140 -1.57 -16.12 5.48
C THR A 140 -0.64 -15.09 4.84
N ALA A 141 -1.21 -14.08 4.19
CA ALA A 141 -0.50 -12.94 3.62
C ALA A 141 -1.15 -11.65 4.12
N SER A 142 -0.36 -10.57 4.18
CA SER A 142 -0.86 -9.27 4.60
C SER A 142 -0.12 -8.13 3.91
N ALA A 143 -0.83 -7.00 3.74
CA ALA A 143 -0.27 -5.78 3.16
C ALA A 143 -0.95 -4.54 3.75
N ALA A 144 -0.22 -3.42 3.78
CA ALA A 144 -0.84 -2.13 4.06
C ALA A 144 -1.89 -1.82 2.98
N ASN A 145 -3.01 -1.21 3.35
CA ASN A 145 -4.06 -0.88 2.39
C ASN A 145 -3.57 0.26 1.46
N PRO A 146 -3.31 -0.03 0.16
CA PRO A 146 -2.72 0.96 -0.73
C PRO A 146 -3.68 2.10 -1.09
N GLN A 147 -4.96 2.01 -0.71
CA GLN A 147 -5.89 3.13 -0.83
C GLN A 147 -5.55 4.30 0.10
N ILE A 148 -4.59 4.15 1.02
CA ILE A 148 -4.06 5.23 1.86
C ILE A 148 -3.56 6.42 1.02
N GLN A 149 -3.07 6.16 -0.21
CA GLN A 149 -2.63 7.22 -1.13
C GLN A 149 -3.77 8.17 -1.56
N TYR A 150 -5.03 7.75 -1.40
CA TYR A 150 -6.23 8.53 -1.73
C TYR A 150 -6.97 9.05 -0.49
N GLY A 151 -6.49 8.71 0.71
CA GLY A 151 -7.10 9.10 1.98
C GLY A 151 -6.77 8.12 3.10
N ASP A 152 -6.44 8.67 4.28
CA ASP A 152 -6.08 7.87 5.46
C ASP A 152 -7.29 7.21 6.13
N ASP A 153 -8.48 7.76 5.93
CA ASP A 153 -9.72 7.30 6.54
C ASP A 153 -10.83 7.12 5.50
N VAL A 154 -11.95 6.55 5.94
CA VAL A 154 -13.08 6.25 5.07
C VAL A 154 -13.69 7.53 4.47
N ILE A 155 -13.76 8.62 5.24
CA ILE A 155 -14.43 9.87 4.82
C ILE A 155 -13.62 10.57 3.73
N SER A 156 -12.31 10.64 3.90
CA SER A 156 -11.39 11.18 2.90
C SER A 156 -11.43 10.37 1.59
N ARG A 157 -11.52 9.03 1.67
CA ARG A 157 -11.70 8.18 0.47
C ARG A 157 -13.06 8.36 -0.20
N ILE A 158 -14.15 8.48 0.55
CA ILE A 158 -15.49 8.80 -0.01
C ILE A 158 -15.45 10.15 -0.74
N SER A 159 -14.78 11.12 -0.14
CA SER A 159 -14.63 12.46 -0.71
C SER A 159 -13.81 12.40 -2.01
N TYR A 160 -12.69 11.67 -2.03
CA TYR A 160 -11.90 11.43 -3.23
C TYR A 160 -12.70 10.75 -4.34
N ALA A 161 -13.46 9.70 -3.99
CA ALA A 161 -14.30 8.95 -4.91
C ALA A 161 -15.39 9.83 -5.56
N SER A 162 -15.94 10.77 -4.79
CA SER A 162 -17.02 11.65 -5.23
C SER A 162 -16.52 12.87 -6.00
N ALA A 163 -15.31 13.37 -5.68
CA ALA A 163 -14.76 14.59 -6.26
C ALA A 163 -13.99 14.36 -7.57
N SER A 164 -13.47 13.16 -7.80
CA SER A 164 -12.68 12.83 -8.99
C SER A 164 -13.51 12.00 -9.96
N ALA A 165 -13.51 12.33 -11.25
CA ALA A 165 -14.25 11.57 -12.28
C ALA A 165 -13.90 10.07 -12.27
N ASP A 166 -12.63 9.74 -12.03
CA ASP A 166 -12.14 8.35 -11.95
C ASP A 166 -11.90 7.87 -10.51
N GLY A 167 -12.35 8.60 -9.49
CA GLY A 167 -11.98 8.35 -8.09
C GLY A 167 -12.39 6.96 -7.60
N GLN A 168 -13.62 6.55 -7.90
CA GLN A 168 -14.12 5.20 -7.60
C GLN A 168 -13.31 4.12 -8.33
N ALA A 169 -13.04 4.32 -9.63
CA ALA A 169 -12.31 3.35 -10.44
C ALA A 169 -10.87 3.17 -9.95
N ASN A 170 -10.21 4.26 -9.54
CA ASN A 170 -8.87 4.23 -8.96
C ASN A 170 -8.83 3.48 -7.63
N LEU A 171 -9.76 3.76 -6.72
CA LEU A 171 -9.88 3.05 -5.43
C LEU A 171 -10.13 1.56 -5.64
N HIS A 172 -11.02 1.21 -6.58
CA HIS A 172 -11.35 -0.18 -6.91
C HIS A 172 -10.17 -0.93 -7.52
N ARG A 173 -9.53 -0.38 -8.56
CA ARG A 173 -8.35 -0.99 -9.18
C ARG A 173 -7.24 -1.24 -8.15
N THR A 174 -6.97 -0.24 -7.33
CA THR A 174 -5.94 -0.29 -6.29
C THR A 174 -6.17 -1.41 -5.28
N ILE A 175 -7.41 -1.64 -4.84
CA ILE A 175 -7.70 -2.75 -3.93
C ILE A 175 -7.61 -4.10 -4.65
N ILE A 176 -8.12 -4.22 -5.88
CA ILE A 176 -8.06 -5.47 -6.65
C ILE A 176 -6.61 -5.89 -6.93
N ASP A 177 -5.73 -4.96 -7.31
CA ASP A 177 -4.31 -5.25 -7.57
C ASP A 177 -3.61 -5.75 -6.31
N CYS A 178 -3.93 -5.17 -5.14
CA CYS A 178 -3.42 -5.63 -3.86
C CYS A 178 -3.90 -7.05 -3.52
N LEU A 179 -5.21 -7.31 -3.69
CA LEU A 179 -5.77 -8.64 -3.43
C LEU A 179 -5.17 -9.71 -4.35
N ASN A 180 -5.00 -9.42 -5.64
CA ASN A 180 -4.35 -10.34 -6.57
C ASN A 180 -2.90 -10.61 -6.19
N THR A 181 -2.17 -9.60 -5.71
CA THR A 181 -0.79 -9.76 -5.20
C THR A 181 -0.76 -10.66 -3.97
N LEU A 182 -1.65 -10.44 -3.00
CA LEU A 182 -1.76 -11.29 -1.81
C LEU A 182 -2.15 -12.73 -2.17
N ILE A 183 -3.08 -12.92 -3.10
CA ILE A 183 -3.47 -14.26 -3.57
C ILE A 183 -2.30 -14.96 -4.24
N GLY A 184 -1.50 -14.25 -5.05
CA GLY A 184 -0.27 -14.78 -5.63
C GLY A 184 0.69 -15.31 -4.57
N GLN A 185 0.94 -14.49 -3.53
CA GLN A 185 1.80 -14.86 -2.38
C GLN A 185 1.26 -16.06 -1.59
N LEU A 186 -0.07 -16.24 -1.51
CA LEU A 186 -0.68 -17.38 -0.84
C LEU A 186 -0.51 -18.69 -1.62
N CYS A 187 -0.25 -18.62 -2.93
CA CYS A 187 -0.13 -19.77 -3.83
C CYS A 187 1.32 -20.21 -4.09
N GLU A 188 2.31 -19.49 -3.57
CA GLU A 188 3.74 -19.84 -3.61
C GLU A 188 4.11 -20.84 -2.50
#